data_AF-A0A943JPH8-F1
#
_entry.id   AF-A0A943JPH8-F1
#
_cell.length_a   1.000
_cell.length_b   1.000
_cell.length_c   1.000
_cell.angle_alpha   90.00
_cell.angle_beta   90.00
_cell.angle_gamma   90.00
#
_symmetry.space_group_name_H-M   'P 1'
#
loop_
_entity.id
_entity.type
_entity.pdbx_description
1 polymer ?
#
loop_
_entity_poly.entity_id
_entity_poly.type
_entity_poly.pdbx_seq_one_letter_code
_entity_poly.pdbx_strand_id
1 'polypeptide(L)'
;MKSKFYIKALLIILLAVSLITIPNISNATERTANDESTLTSAIASATDGDVINLSQDITITAPIEVSGKSITINGNGHSIIAGYTGTSGNKTILSAVSTGSVIKLKNITLKNSPKYGVQAYDGGKVILNQVTLSNNAYAGVLINGGTAEVINLSLIGNKTGIEISKSKSITSNNEPTLIMNGKLTSDATDNVIYLANDPNDNTNKFVIENTDNTENKILASGNKVVVTDINNNILYTSNETTKQIDVEDYEENHPETEENNTIGNNKVENPHTGDSILGYVATGIIAVMGIAILTKKNNK
;
A
#
# COMPACT_ATOMS: atom_id res chain seq x y z
N MET A 1 9.49 -50.24 -39.70
CA MET A 1 8.74 -49.09 -40.28
C MET A 1 7.57 -48.60 -39.41
N LYS A 2 6.83 -49.47 -38.71
CA LYS A 2 5.65 -49.07 -37.91
C LYS A 2 5.97 -48.20 -36.67
N SER A 3 7.06 -48.44 -35.93
CA SER A 3 7.36 -47.67 -34.70
C SER A 3 7.67 -46.18 -34.94
N LYS A 4 8.36 -45.84 -36.03
CA LYS A 4 8.65 -44.45 -36.41
C LYS A 4 7.39 -43.66 -36.81
N PHE A 5 6.33 -44.35 -37.22
CA PHE A 5 5.04 -43.74 -37.55
C PHE A 5 4.25 -43.40 -36.28
N TYR A 6 4.21 -44.30 -35.30
CA TYR A 6 3.55 -44.06 -34.01
C TYR A 6 4.20 -42.95 -33.19
N ILE A 7 5.54 -42.85 -33.21
CA ILE A 7 6.26 -41.77 -32.51
C ILE A 7 5.94 -40.39 -33.12
N LYS A 8 5.85 -40.30 -34.45
CA LYS A 8 5.47 -39.04 -35.13
C LYS A 8 4.01 -38.67 -34.88
N ALA A 9 3.10 -39.64 -34.88
CA ALA A 9 1.69 -39.41 -34.57
C ALA A 9 1.50 -38.96 -33.10
N LEU A 10 2.22 -39.57 -32.16
CA LEU A 10 2.18 -39.19 -30.73
C LEU A 10 2.73 -37.78 -30.49
N LEU A 11 3.81 -37.38 -31.18
CA LEU A 11 4.37 -36.03 -31.07
C LEU A 11 3.41 -34.95 -31.58
N ILE A 12 2.70 -35.22 -32.69
CA ILE A 12 1.71 -34.29 -33.26
C ILE A 12 0.50 -34.13 -32.33
N ILE A 13 0.06 -35.21 -31.69
CA ILE A 13 -1.03 -35.16 -30.70
C ILE A 13 -0.60 -34.39 -29.45
N LEU A 14 0.61 -34.60 -28.93
CA LEU A 14 1.14 -33.82 -27.80
C LEU A 14 1.26 -32.32 -28.10
N LEU A 15 1.70 -31.97 -29.32
CA LEU A 15 1.77 -30.57 -29.76
C LEU A 15 0.36 -29.94 -29.89
N ALA A 16 -0.60 -30.69 -30.44
CA ALA A 16 -1.99 -30.25 -30.55
C ALA A 16 -2.67 -30.10 -29.18
N VAL A 17 -2.42 -30.99 -28.23
CA VAL A 17 -2.93 -30.87 -26.85
C VAL A 17 -2.30 -29.67 -26.13
N SER A 18 -1.02 -29.38 -26.36
CA SER A 18 -0.35 -28.21 -25.78
C SER A 18 -0.85 -26.85 -26.32
N LEU A 19 -1.38 -26.83 -27.54
CA LEU A 19 -2.01 -25.65 -28.16
C LEU A 19 -3.44 -25.41 -27.65
N ILE A 20 -4.11 -26.43 -27.08
CA ILE A 20 -5.46 -26.31 -26.50
C ILE A 20 -5.38 -25.83 -25.04
N THR A 21 -4.21 -25.89 -24.40
CA THR A 21 -3.97 -25.39 -23.03
C THR A 21 -3.39 -23.98 -22.99
N ILE A 22 -3.39 -23.23 -24.10
CA ILE A 22 -3.04 -21.81 -24.06
C ILE A 22 -4.16 -21.14 -23.26
N PRO A 23 -3.90 -20.59 -22.05
CA PRO A 23 -4.92 -19.83 -21.35
C PRO A 23 -5.41 -18.75 -22.30
N ASN A 24 -6.73 -18.58 -22.41
CA ASN A 24 -7.30 -17.41 -23.07
C ASN A 24 -6.82 -16.18 -22.30
N ILE A 25 -5.69 -15.60 -22.70
CA ILE A 25 -5.31 -14.26 -22.29
C ILE A 25 -6.25 -13.35 -23.06
N SER A 26 -7.46 -13.17 -22.54
CA SER A 26 -8.34 -12.10 -23.01
C SER A 26 -7.55 -10.82 -22.85
N ASN A 27 -7.36 -10.08 -23.95
CA ASN A 27 -6.79 -8.76 -23.85
C ASN A 27 -7.71 -7.94 -22.93
N ALA A 28 -7.12 -7.21 -21.99
CA ALA A 28 -7.83 -6.27 -21.14
C ALA A 28 -8.69 -5.37 -22.02
N THR A 29 -10.00 -5.43 -21.86
CA THR A 29 -10.93 -4.61 -22.61
C THR A 29 -11.13 -3.28 -21.89
N GLU A 30 -10.98 -2.18 -22.62
CA GLU A 30 -11.32 -0.85 -22.12
C GLU A 30 -12.80 -0.55 -22.34
N ARG A 31 -13.47 -0.07 -21.29
CA ARG A 31 -14.85 0.42 -21.31
C ARG A 31 -14.88 1.85 -20.78
N THR A 32 -15.82 2.65 -21.25
CA THR A 32 -16.07 3.99 -20.70
C THR A 32 -17.39 3.99 -19.96
N ALA A 33 -17.43 4.62 -18.79
CA ALA A 33 -18.63 4.85 -18.01
C ALA A 33 -18.83 6.34 -17.79
N ASN A 34 -20.05 6.83 -18.03
CA ASN A 34 -20.44 8.22 -17.84
C ASN A 34 -21.65 8.38 -16.91
N ASP A 35 -22.27 7.29 -16.49
CA ASP A 35 -23.38 7.30 -15.54
C ASP A 35 -23.39 5.99 -14.74
N GLU A 36 -24.28 5.91 -13.76
CA GLU A 36 -24.41 4.72 -12.91
C GLU A 36 -24.71 3.46 -13.72
N SER A 37 -25.57 3.56 -14.74
CA SER A 37 -25.99 2.41 -15.54
C SER A 37 -24.83 1.82 -16.34
N THR A 38 -24.03 2.67 -16.99
CA THR A 38 -22.86 2.27 -17.75
C THR A 38 -21.74 1.77 -16.85
N LEU A 39 -21.53 2.38 -15.68
CA LEU A 39 -20.56 1.90 -14.68
C LEU A 39 -20.91 0.50 -14.18
N THR A 40 -22.14 0.31 -13.70
CA THR A 40 -22.60 -0.97 -13.17
C THR A 40 -22.59 -2.07 -14.23
N SER A 41 -23.01 -1.75 -15.46
CA SER A 41 -22.96 -2.69 -16.59
C SER A 41 -21.53 -3.03 -17.00
N ALA A 42 -20.62 -2.06 -17.00
CA ALA A 42 -19.21 -2.28 -17.30
C ALA A 42 -18.57 -3.20 -16.25
N ILE A 43 -18.83 -2.98 -14.96
CA ILE A 43 -18.33 -3.83 -13.87
C ILE A 43 -18.91 -5.25 -13.95
N ALA A 44 -20.21 -5.37 -14.21
CA ALA A 44 -20.88 -6.67 -14.29
C ALA A 44 -20.37 -7.52 -15.46
N SER A 45 -20.10 -6.88 -16.60
CA SER A 45 -19.60 -7.55 -17.82
C SER A 45 -18.08 -7.67 -17.89
N ALA A 46 -17.35 -7.12 -16.93
CA ALA A 46 -15.89 -7.14 -16.94
C ALA A 46 -15.33 -8.53 -16.63
N THR A 47 -14.22 -8.83 -17.27
CA THR A 47 -13.34 -9.98 -17.01
C THR A 47 -12.01 -9.54 -16.45
N ASP A 48 -11.19 -10.51 -16.03
CA ASP A 48 -9.85 -10.24 -15.50
C ASP A 48 -9.02 -9.37 -16.44
N GLY A 49 -8.41 -8.33 -15.89
CA GLY A 49 -7.58 -7.37 -16.59
C GLY A 49 -8.32 -6.16 -17.15
N ASP A 50 -9.64 -6.19 -17.26
CA ASP A 50 -10.41 -5.10 -17.87
C ASP A 50 -10.24 -3.75 -17.16
N VAL A 51 -10.36 -2.68 -17.94
CA VAL A 51 -10.24 -1.29 -17.48
C VAL A 51 -11.54 -0.54 -17.75
N ILE A 52 -12.07 0.11 -16.72
CA ILE A 52 -13.26 0.94 -16.78
C ILE A 52 -12.82 2.39 -16.54
N ASN A 53 -12.92 3.21 -17.58
CA ASN A 53 -12.56 4.62 -17.57
C ASN A 53 -13.79 5.46 -17.28
N LEU A 54 -13.74 6.32 -16.26
CA LEU A 54 -14.77 7.33 -16.07
C LEU A 54 -14.52 8.50 -17.03
N SER A 55 -15.61 9.07 -17.57
CA SER A 55 -15.56 10.30 -18.38
C SER A 55 -16.29 11.49 -17.75
N GLN A 56 -16.90 11.29 -16.59
CA GLN A 56 -17.50 12.32 -15.74
C GLN A 56 -17.65 11.79 -14.31
N ASP A 57 -18.02 12.68 -13.38
CA ASP A 57 -18.44 12.27 -12.04
C ASP A 57 -19.73 11.43 -12.13
N ILE A 58 -19.81 10.35 -11.36
CA ILE A 58 -20.94 9.43 -11.33
C ILE A 58 -21.51 9.37 -9.91
N THR A 59 -22.79 9.71 -9.78
CA THR A 59 -23.55 9.44 -8.54
C THR A 59 -24.18 8.07 -8.63
N ILE A 60 -23.94 7.23 -7.63
CA ILE A 60 -24.55 5.89 -7.52
C ILE A 60 -25.65 5.89 -6.46
N THR A 61 -26.66 5.07 -6.65
CA THR A 61 -27.85 4.93 -5.80
C THR A 61 -27.81 3.66 -4.95
N ALA A 62 -26.80 2.82 -5.14
CA ALA A 62 -26.54 1.65 -4.31
C ALA A 62 -25.03 1.31 -4.24
N PRO A 63 -24.59 0.60 -3.18
CA PRO A 63 -23.28 -0.04 -3.13
C PRO A 63 -23.00 -0.93 -4.35
N ILE A 64 -21.74 -1.00 -4.78
CA ILE A 64 -21.31 -1.88 -5.87
C ILE A 64 -20.30 -2.90 -5.34
N GLU A 65 -20.55 -4.18 -5.63
CA GLU A 65 -19.67 -5.29 -5.25
C GLU A 65 -19.00 -5.91 -6.49
N VAL A 66 -17.70 -6.20 -6.36
CA VAL A 66 -16.91 -6.88 -7.39
C VAL A 66 -16.50 -8.24 -6.84
N SER A 67 -16.96 -9.30 -7.52
CA SER A 67 -16.70 -10.69 -7.12
C SER A 67 -16.08 -11.51 -8.25
N GLY A 68 -15.08 -12.33 -7.89
CA GLY A 68 -14.47 -13.35 -8.75
C GLY A 68 -13.73 -12.80 -9.97
N LYS A 69 -13.26 -11.54 -9.90
CA LYS A 69 -12.56 -10.88 -11.00
C LYS A 69 -11.55 -9.83 -10.54
N SER A 70 -10.53 -9.58 -11.36
CA SER A 70 -9.56 -8.49 -11.19
C SER A 70 -9.77 -7.40 -12.24
N ILE A 71 -10.21 -6.20 -11.82
CA ILE A 71 -10.50 -5.08 -12.74
C ILE A 71 -9.81 -3.80 -12.30
N THR A 72 -9.64 -2.87 -13.24
CA THR A 72 -9.20 -1.50 -12.96
C THR A 72 -10.35 -0.53 -13.16
N ILE A 73 -10.61 0.34 -12.19
CA ILE A 73 -11.47 1.51 -12.35
C ILE A 73 -10.56 2.73 -12.33
N ASN A 74 -10.41 3.34 -13.50
CA ASN A 74 -9.63 4.55 -13.70
C ASN A 74 -10.59 5.75 -13.72
N GLY A 75 -10.52 6.57 -12.67
CA GLY A 75 -11.37 7.74 -12.54
C GLY A 75 -11.05 8.85 -13.52
N ASN A 76 -9.85 8.89 -14.12
CA ASN A 76 -9.41 10.02 -14.94
C ASN A 76 -9.60 11.40 -14.26
N GLY A 77 -9.52 11.45 -12.93
CA GLY A 77 -9.75 12.64 -12.12
C GLY A 77 -11.20 12.86 -11.70
N HIS A 78 -12.13 11.97 -12.08
CA HIS A 78 -13.54 12.03 -11.71
C HIS A 78 -13.86 11.33 -10.38
N SER A 79 -15.08 11.58 -9.89
CA SER A 79 -15.59 11.04 -8.63
C SER A 79 -16.63 9.94 -8.84
N ILE A 80 -16.68 8.98 -7.92
CA ILE A 80 -17.90 8.20 -7.62
C ILE A 80 -18.49 8.74 -6.31
N ILE A 81 -19.77 9.09 -6.35
CA ILE A 81 -20.48 9.79 -5.27
C ILE A 81 -21.61 8.90 -4.76
N ALA A 82 -21.63 8.60 -3.47
CA ALA A 82 -22.79 7.94 -2.88
C ALA A 82 -23.99 8.91 -2.84
N GLY A 83 -25.03 8.62 -3.62
CA GLY A 83 -26.31 9.31 -3.63
C GLY A 83 -27.39 8.62 -2.79
N TYR A 84 -27.01 7.63 -1.97
CA TYR A 84 -27.92 6.83 -1.17
C TYR A 84 -27.71 7.04 0.32
N THR A 85 -28.78 6.89 1.10
CA THR A 85 -28.72 6.87 2.57
C THR A 85 -28.72 5.42 3.04
N GLY A 86 -27.65 4.97 3.69
CA GLY A 86 -27.57 3.58 4.13
C GLY A 86 -28.52 3.30 5.30
N THR A 87 -29.60 2.54 5.13
CA THR A 87 -30.50 2.13 6.22
C THR A 87 -30.20 0.73 6.77
N SER A 88 -29.77 -0.23 5.94
CA SER A 88 -29.26 -1.55 6.37
C SER A 88 -28.21 -2.11 5.38
N GLY A 89 -27.55 -3.22 5.72
CA GLY A 89 -26.61 -3.92 4.82
C GLY A 89 -25.22 -3.25 4.64
N ASN A 90 -24.53 -3.63 3.56
CA ASN A 90 -23.28 -3.00 3.11
C ASN A 90 -23.56 -1.53 2.79
N LYS A 91 -22.74 -0.62 3.30
CA LYS A 91 -22.86 0.84 3.12
C LYS A 91 -21.60 1.43 2.51
N THR A 92 -20.85 0.62 1.79
CA THR A 92 -19.59 0.99 1.11
C THR A 92 -19.88 1.38 -0.34
N ILE A 93 -19.13 2.30 -0.94
CA ILE A 93 -19.30 2.64 -2.37
C ILE A 93 -18.86 1.46 -3.24
N LEU A 94 -17.64 0.95 -3.01
CA LEU A 94 -17.08 -0.21 -3.72
C LEU A 94 -16.55 -1.27 -2.75
N SER A 95 -16.93 -2.52 -2.97
CA SER A 95 -16.39 -3.66 -2.21
C SER A 95 -15.80 -4.72 -3.13
N ALA A 96 -14.53 -5.07 -2.93
CA ALA A 96 -13.95 -6.31 -3.46
C ALA A 96 -14.32 -7.45 -2.49
N VAL A 97 -15.08 -8.44 -2.95
CA VAL A 97 -15.65 -9.48 -2.07
C VAL A 97 -15.10 -10.87 -2.40
N SER A 98 -14.59 -11.56 -1.39
CA SER A 98 -14.01 -12.90 -1.49
C SER A 98 -12.66 -12.99 -2.22
N THR A 99 -11.90 -14.04 -1.92
CA THR A 99 -10.64 -14.37 -2.61
C THR A 99 -10.82 -14.41 -4.14
N GLY A 100 -9.85 -13.83 -4.86
CA GLY A 100 -9.88 -13.71 -6.33
C GLY A 100 -10.50 -12.40 -6.83
N SER A 101 -11.16 -11.64 -5.97
CA SER A 101 -11.70 -10.32 -6.31
C SER A 101 -10.68 -9.23 -6.06
N VAL A 102 -10.34 -8.46 -7.11
CA VAL A 102 -9.38 -7.35 -7.02
C VAL A 102 -9.94 -6.12 -7.70
N ILE A 103 -10.04 -5.02 -6.96
CA ILE A 103 -10.35 -3.70 -7.52
C ILE A 103 -9.08 -2.85 -7.50
N LYS A 104 -8.60 -2.44 -8.67
CA LYS A 104 -7.52 -1.47 -8.80
C LYS A 104 -8.14 -0.10 -9.06
N LEU A 105 -8.05 0.80 -8.08
CA LEU A 105 -8.51 2.17 -8.20
C LEU A 105 -7.36 3.07 -8.63
N LYS A 106 -7.59 3.86 -9.68
CA LYS A 106 -6.59 4.80 -10.22
C LYS A 106 -7.20 6.18 -10.44
N ASN A 107 -6.52 7.24 -9.99
CA ASN A 107 -6.86 8.64 -10.28
C ASN A 107 -8.36 8.94 -10.12
N ILE A 108 -8.88 8.68 -8.92
CA ILE A 108 -10.32 8.70 -8.64
C ILE A 108 -10.62 9.22 -7.24
N THR A 109 -11.75 9.90 -7.08
CA THR A 109 -12.30 10.25 -5.76
C THR A 109 -13.52 9.38 -5.45
N LEU A 110 -13.62 8.81 -4.25
CA LEU A 110 -14.86 8.21 -3.74
C LEU A 110 -15.33 9.00 -2.53
N LYS A 111 -16.57 9.50 -2.56
CA LYS A 111 -17.03 10.44 -1.55
C LYS A 111 -18.48 10.29 -1.09
N ASN A 112 -18.73 10.83 0.10
CA ASN A 112 -20.03 10.95 0.75
C ASN A 112 -20.69 9.61 1.11
N SER A 113 -19.89 8.54 1.27
CA SER A 113 -20.44 7.24 1.63
C SER A 113 -21.15 7.27 2.99
N PRO A 114 -22.30 6.59 3.14
CA PRO A 114 -22.96 6.44 4.44
C PRO A 114 -22.15 5.65 5.47
N LYS A 115 -21.06 5.00 5.07
CA LYS A 115 -20.11 4.40 6.02
C LYS A 115 -18.68 4.39 5.50
N TYR A 116 -18.41 3.65 4.43
CA TYR A 116 -17.04 3.41 3.95
C TYR A 116 -16.87 3.84 2.49
N GLY A 117 -15.73 4.44 2.16
CA GLY A 117 -15.39 4.71 0.76
C GLY A 117 -15.20 3.41 -0.03
N VAL A 118 -14.27 2.57 0.42
CA VAL A 118 -13.93 1.31 -0.26
C VAL A 118 -13.69 0.20 0.76
N GLN A 119 -13.98 -1.05 0.37
CA GLN A 119 -13.82 -2.22 1.22
C GLN A 119 -13.10 -3.38 0.52
N ALA A 120 -12.17 -3.99 1.25
CA ALA A 120 -11.62 -5.30 0.95
C ALA A 120 -12.25 -6.32 1.91
N TYR A 121 -13.07 -7.24 1.41
CA TYR A 121 -13.86 -8.16 2.23
C TYR A 121 -13.46 -9.62 2.01
N ASP A 122 -13.20 -10.34 3.10
CA ASP A 122 -13.06 -11.80 3.14
C ASP A 122 -12.10 -12.35 2.06
N GLY A 123 -10.88 -11.81 2.00
CA GLY A 123 -9.88 -12.19 1.01
C GLY A 123 -9.94 -11.40 -0.31
N GLY A 124 -10.92 -10.51 -0.49
CA GLY A 124 -10.91 -9.52 -1.56
C GLY A 124 -9.76 -8.52 -1.39
N LYS A 125 -9.25 -7.96 -2.50
CA LYS A 125 -8.14 -7.00 -2.51
C LYS A 125 -8.53 -5.67 -3.17
N VAL A 126 -8.08 -4.56 -2.59
CA VAL A 126 -8.17 -3.23 -3.19
C VAL A 126 -6.78 -2.62 -3.33
N ILE A 127 -6.50 -1.99 -4.47
CA ILE A 127 -5.23 -1.30 -4.74
C ILE A 127 -5.55 0.18 -4.99
N LEU A 128 -4.88 1.07 -4.26
CA LEU A 128 -5.22 2.49 -4.17
C LEU A 128 -4.07 3.34 -4.73
N ASN A 129 -4.16 3.72 -6.01
CA ASN A 129 -3.16 4.53 -6.71
C ASN A 129 -3.73 5.89 -7.13
N GLN A 130 -3.31 6.96 -6.47
CA GLN A 130 -3.84 8.31 -6.68
C GLN A 130 -5.35 8.32 -6.41
N VAL A 131 -5.71 7.86 -5.21
CA VAL A 131 -7.10 7.78 -4.77
C VAL A 131 -7.33 8.80 -3.66
N THR A 132 -8.46 9.50 -3.75
CA THR A 132 -8.97 10.32 -2.64
C THR A 132 -10.24 9.69 -2.10
N LEU A 133 -10.29 9.45 -0.80
CA LEU A 133 -11.50 9.00 -0.11
C LEU A 133 -11.94 10.11 0.81
N SER A 134 -13.13 10.67 0.59
CA SER A 134 -13.55 11.87 1.32
C SER A 134 -14.97 11.89 1.83
N ASN A 135 -15.16 12.57 2.97
CA ASN A 135 -16.45 12.78 3.60
C ASN A 135 -17.27 11.49 3.80
N ASN A 136 -16.61 10.36 4.03
CA ASN A 136 -17.30 9.12 4.36
C ASN A 136 -17.67 9.14 5.85
N ALA A 137 -18.89 8.73 6.18
CA ALA A 137 -19.43 8.88 7.54
C ALA A 137 -18.66 8.07 8.60
N TYR A 138 -17.86 7.08 8.19
CA TYR A 138 -16.94 6.35 9.04
C TYR A 138 -15.51 6.37 8.47
N ALA A 139 -15.02 5.27 7.90
CA ALA A 139 -13.65 5.19 7.40
C ALA A 139 -13.58 5.45 5.89
N GLY A 140 -12.45 5.97 5.41
CA GLY A 140 -12.16 5.94 3.97
C GLY A 140 -12.08 4.51 3.46
N VAL A 141 -11.22 3.70 4.09
CA VAL A 141 -10.99 2.29 3.74
C VAL A 141 -11.45 1.37 4.87
N LEU A 142 -12.12 0.28 4.51
CA LEU A 142 -12.34 -0.87 5.39
C LEU A 142 -11.57 -2.10 4.87
N ILE A 143 -10.65 -2.61 5.66
CA ILE A 143 -10.01 -3.91 5.44
C ILE A 143 -10.71 -4.89 6.36
N ASN A 144 -11.72 -5.60 5.86
CA ASN A 144 -12.55 -6.52 6.63
C ASN A 144 -12.22 -7.97 6.27
N GLY A 145 -11.13 -8.49 6.86
CA GLY A 145 -10.56 -9.78 6.52
C GLY A 145 -10.06 -9.89 5.06
N GLY A 146 -9.81 -8.77 4.39
CA GLY A 146 -9.25 -8.69 3.04
C GLY A 146 -7.88 -8.02 3.02
N THR A 147 -7.49 -7.48 1.86
CA THR A 147 -6.22 -6.76 1.69
C THR A 147 -6.42 -5.39 1.07
N ALA A 148 -5.82 -4.34 1.62
CA ALA A 148 -5.65 -3.07 0.93
C ALA A 148 -4.17 -2.79 0.65
N GLU A 149 -3.87 -2.31 -0.54
CA GLU A 149 -2.54 -1.85 -0.93
C GLU A 149 -2.59 -0.34 -1.22
N VAL A 150 -1.78 0.42 -0.48
CA VAL A 150 -1.70 1.87 -0.58
C VAL A 150 -0.48 2.25 -1.41
N ILE A 151 -0.71 2.80 -2.60
CA ILE A 151 0.35 3.35 -3.46
C ILE A 151 0.37 4.88 -3.36
N ASN A 152 -0.80 5.51 -3.47
CA ASN A 152 -0.95 6.94 -3.20
C ASN A 152 -2.41 7.19 -2.80
N LEU A 153 -2.62 7.45 -1.51
CA LEU A 153 -3.93 7.62 -0.90
C LEU A 153 -4.01 8.94 -0.14
N SER A 154 -5.12 9.66 -0.37
CA SER A 154 -5.51 10.83 0.41
C SER A 154 -6.84 10.58 1.13
N LEU A 155 -6.84 10.83 2.43
CA LEU A 155 -8.00 10.68 3.32
C LEU A 155 -8.42 12.06 3.80
N ILE A 156 -9.64 12.49 3.47
CA ILE A 156 -10.08 13.87 3.74
C ILE A 156 -11.48 13.87 4.35
N GLY A 157 -11.65 14.42 5.55
CA GLY A 157 -12.97 14.60 6.17
C GLY A 157 -13.70 13.30 6.51
N ASN A 158 -13.00 12.16 6.57
CA ASN A 158 -13.55 10.91 7.08
C ASN A 158 -13.48 10.89 8.61
N LYS A 159 -14.35 10.13 9.28
CA LYS A 159 -14.26 9.96 10.75
C LYS A 159 -12.99 9.21 11.17
N THR A 160 -12.58 8.22 10.39
CA THR A 160 -11.29 7.52 10.51
C THR A 160 -10.67 7.32 9.12
N GLY A 161 -9.38 7.01 9.07
CA GLY A 161 -8.70 6.80 7.79
C GLY A 161 -8.93 5.39 7.21
N ILE A 162 -8.10 4.45 7.63
CA ILE A 162 -8.12 3.04 7.26
C ILE A 162 -8.53 2.24 8.51
N GLU A 163 -9.70 1.61 8.49
CA GLU A 163 -10.08 0.63 9.50
C GLU A 163 -9.57 -0.75 9.11
N ILE A 164 -8.80 -1.38 9.99
CA ILE A 164 -8.34 -2.77 9.86
C ILE A 164 -9.17 -3.62 10.82
N SER A 165 -9.92 -4.58 10.28
CA SER A 165 -10.89 -5.37 11.03
C SER A 165 -11.15 -6.75 10.40
N LYS A 166 -11.87 -7.60 11.12
CA LYS A 166 -12.38 -8.86 10.61
C LYS A 166 -13.69 -9.12 11.31
N SER A 167 -14.79 -8.99 10.59
CA SER A 167 -16.13 -9.20 11.13
C SER A 167 -16.31 -10.63 11.61
N LYS A 168 -17.06 -10.83 12.69
CA LYS A 168 -17.46 -12.17 13.18
C LYS A 168 -18.22 -13.02 12.16
N SER A 169 -18.80 -12.41 11.13
CA SER A 169 -19.44 -13.12 10.01
C SER A 169 -18.45 -13.81 9.08
N ILE A 170 -17.17 -13.42 9.10
CA ILE A 170 -16.12 -14.01 8.26
C ILE A 170 -15.56 -15.23 8.99
N THR A 171 -15.81 -16.41 8.41
CA THR A 171 -15.34 -17.70 8.96
C THR A 171 -14.07 -18.22 8.28
N SER A 172 -13.63 -17.57 7.20
CA SER A 172 -12.36 -17.91 6.55
C SER A 172 -11.16 -17.57 7.44
N ASN A 173 -9.99 -18.12 7.10
CA ASN A 173 -8.73 -17.82 7.78
C ASN A 173 -8.03 -16.59 7.21
N ASN A 174 -8.70 -15.78 6.40
CA ASN A 174 -8.12 -14.56 5.86
C ASN A 174 -7.86 -13.55 6.99
N GLU A 175 -6.65 -13.01 7.08
CA GLU A 175 -6.31 -11.95 8.01
C GLU A 175 -6.41 -10.59 7.32
N PRO A 176 -6.89 -9.54 8.02
CA PRO A 176 -6.92 -8.21 7.45
C PRO A 176 -5.49 -7.69 7.28
N THR A 177 -5.16 -7.35 6.04
CA THR A 177 -3.79 -7.02 5.63
C THR A 177 -3.73 -5.62 5.01
N LEU A 178 -2.84 -4.77 5.51
CA LEU A 178 -2.52 -3.48 4.92
C LEU A 178 -1.11 -3.50 4.33
N ILE A 179 -0.99 -3.30 3.02
CA ILE A 179 0.30 -3.20 2.34
C ILE A 179 0.57 -1.72 2.04
N MET A 180 1.69 -1.22 2.56
CA MET A 180 2.13 0.15 2.38
C MET A 180 3.22 0.20 1.29
N ASN A 181 2.82 0.69 0.11
CA ASN A 181 3.59 0.68 -1.15
C ASN A 181 3.74 2.08 -1.76
N GLY A 182 3.81 3.11 -0.92
CA GLY A 182 4.00 4.47 -1.37
C GLY A 182 3.59 5.49 -0.33
N LYS A 183 2.62 6.35 -0.66
CA LYS A 183 2.29 7.54 0.13
C LYS A 183 0.88 7.51 0.74
N LEU A 184 0.78 7.90 2.01
CA LEU A 184 -0.45 8.09 2.75
C LEU A 184 -0.54 9.53 3.27
N THR A 185 -1.60 10.23 2.89
CA THR A 185 -1.90 11.58 3.38
C THR A 185 -3.26 11.61 4.04
N SER A 186 -3.38 12.40 5.11
CA SER A 186 -4.62 12.59 5.86
C SER A 186 -4.72 14.02 6.36
N ASP A 187 -5.95 14.56 6.41
CA ASP A 187 -6.25 15.82 7.09
C ASP A 187 -6.51 15.65 8.60
N ALA A 188 -6.69 14.41 9.06
CA ALA A 188 -6.66 14.02 10.46
C ALA A 188 -5.26 13.52 10.87
N THR A 189 -4.91 13.71 12.15
CA THR A 189 -3.66 13.17 12.75
C THR A 189 -3.89 11.89 13.56
N ASP A 190 -5.06 11.75 14.17
CA ASP A 190 -5.44 10.58 14.98
C ASP A 190 -6.30 9.61 14.18
N ASN A 191 -6.11 8.30 14.42
CA ASN A 191 -6.92 7.23 13.81
C ASN A 191 -6.90 7.24 12.27
N VAL A 192 -5.82 7.74 11.68
CA VAL A 192 -5.53 7.57 10.24
C VAL A 192 -5.39 6.08 9.92
N ILE A 193 -4.79 5.32 10.83
CA ILE A 193 -4.98 3.88 10.94
C ILE A 193 -5.83 3.62 12.18
N TYR A 194 -6.93 2.90 12.02
CA TYR A 194 -7.81 2.48 13.11
C TYR A 194 -7.81 0.96 13.23
N LEU A 195 -7.35 0.47 14.37
CA LEU A 195 -7.30 -0.95 14.72
C LEU A 195 -8.62 -1.33 15.39
N ALA A 196 -9.47 -2.10 14.71
CA ALA A 196 -10.83 -2.36 15.20
C ALA A 196 -10.82 -3.06 16.56
N ASN A 197 -11.66 -2.55 17.46
CA ASN A 197 -11.77 -2.98 18.86
C ASN A 197 -13.23 -3.10 19.33
N ASP A 198 -14.18 -3.21 18.41
CA ASP A 198 -15.59 -3.31 18.73
C ASP A 198 -16.06 -4.76 18.97
N PRO A 199 -17.22 -4.98 19.62
CA PRO A 199 -17.72 -6.31 19.93
C PRO A 199 -18.04 -7.21 18.73
N ASN A 200 -18.16 -6.66 17.52
CA ASN A 200 -18.41 -7.44 16.30
C ASN A 200 -17.13 -7.78 15.54
N ASP A 201 -15.99 -7.30 16.02
CA ASP A 201 -14.68 -7.65 15.47
C ASP A 201 -14.18 -9.00 16.02
N ASN A 202 -13.54 -9.76 15.14
CA ASN A 202 -12.95 -11.08 15.32
C ASN A 202 -11.50 -11.11 14.82
N THR A 203 -10.86 -9.94 14.72
CA THR A 203 -9.45 -9.84 14.36
C THR A 203 -8.61 -10.38 15.49
N ASN A 204 -7.76 -11.35 15.17
CA ASN A 204 -6.76 -11.85 16.12
C ASN A 204 -5.41 -11.15 15.92
N LYS A 205 -5.11 -10.82 14.66
CA LYS A 205 -3.85 -10.25 14.22
C LYS A 205 -4.07 -9.22 13.12
N PHE A 206 -3.45 -8.05 13.25
CA PHE A 206 -3.37 -7.05 12.18
C PHE A 206 -2.08 -7.28 11.41
N VAL A 207 -2.17 -7.61 10.13
CA VAL A 207 -0.99 -7.82 9.27
C VAL A 207 -0.70 -6.54 8.51
N ILE A 208 0.52 -6.03 8.63
CA ILE A 208 0.94 -4.81 7.93
C ILE A 208 2.30 -5.05 7.30
N GLU A 209 2.42 -4.70 6.02
CA GLU A 209 3.63 -4.92 5.24
C GLU A 209 4.12 -3.59 4.65
N ASN A 210 5.36 -3.20 4.98
CA ASN A 210 6.04 -2.11 4.30
C ASN A 210 6.81 -2.66 3.10
N THR A 211 6.66 -2.04 1.93
CA THR A 211 7.49 -2.35 0.76
C THR A 211 8.66 -1.38 0.63
N ASP A 212 9.64 -1.71 -0.20
CA ASP A 212 10.79 -0.83 -0.51
C ASP A 212 10.38 0.50 -1.18
N ASN A 213 9.18 0.59 -1.75
CA ASN A 213 8.70 1.82 -2.40
C ASN A 213 8.02 2.79 -1.43
N THR A 214 7.89 2.44 -0.15
CA THR A 214 7.08 3.25 0.76
C THR A 214 7.74 4.59 1.09
N GLU A 215 6.98 5.69 0.95
CA GLU A 215 7.34 7.01 1.48
C GLU A 215 6.92 7.15 2.95
N ASN A 216 5.93 6.35 3.38
CA ASN A 216 5.45 6.33 4.75
C ASN A 216 5.52 4.93 5.33
N LYS A 217 6.35 4.68 6.33
CA LYS A 217 6.39 3.38 7.00
C LYS A 217 5.28 3.28 8.03
N ILE A 218 4.71 2.09 8.19
CA ILE A 218 3.82 1.77 9.30
C ILE A 218 4.57 0.83 10.24
N LEU A 219 4.67 1.18 11.51
CA LEU A 219 5.55 0.53 12.48
C LEU A 219 4.79 0.26 13.78
N ALA A 220 5.12 -0.83 14.48
CA ALA A 220 4.52 -1.12 15.78
C ALA A 220 5.14 -0.24 16.87
N SER A 221 4.32 0.40 17.68
CA SER A 221 4.77 1.17 18.85
C SER A 221 3.99 0.70 20.07
N GLY A 222 4.50 -0.35 20.71
CA GLY A 222 3.82 -1.03 21.81
C GLY A 222 2.48 -1.62 21.37
N ASN A 223 1.38 -1.07 21.89
CA ASN A 223 0.02 -1.52 21.62
C ASN A 223 -0.70 -0.69 20.53
N LYS A 224 0.06 0.08 19.74
CA LYS A 224 -0.40 0.95 18.64
C LYS A 224 0.44 0.68 17.39
N VAL A 225 0.03 1.30 16.29
CA VAL A 225 0.89 1.56 15.15
C VAL A 225 1.11 3.05 14.96
N VAL A 226 2.28 3.41 14.46
CA VAL A 226 2.63 4.76 14.01
C VAL A 226 2.90 4.75 12.52
N VAL A 227 2.55 5.84 11.85
CA VAL A 227 2.93 6.08 10.46
C VAL A 227 4.03 7.12 10.48
N THR A 228 5.17 6.84 9.85
CA THR A 228 6.32 7.75 9.82
C THR A 228 6.57 8.31 8.42
N ASP A 229 7.35 9.40 8.34
CA ASP A 229 7.95 9.87 7.09
C ASP A 229 9.28 9.14 6.79
N ILE A 230 9.93 9.51 5.69
CA ILE A 230 11.23 8.95 5.28
C ILE A 230 12.37 9.24 6.28
N ASN A 231 12.20 10.24 7.15
CA ASN A 231 13.15 10.60 8.19
C ASN A 231 12.78 9.94 9.53
N ASN A 232 11.83 8.99 9.54
CA ASN A 232 11.34 8.30 10.73
C ASN A 232 10.61 9.22 11.74
N ASN A 233 10.13 10.40 11.31
CA ASN A 233 9.27 11.24 12.15
C ASN A 233 7.85 10.69 12.14
N ILE A 234 7.22 10.59 13.30
CA ILE A 234 5.82 10.17 13.42
C ILE A 234 4.89 11.23 12.82
N LEU A 235 4.09 10.83 11.84
CA LEU A 235 3.04 11.63 11.20
C LEU A 235 1.68 11.37 11.84
N TYR A 236 1.34 10.09 12.04
CA TYR A 236 0.02 9.65 12.51
C TYR A 236 0.17 8.54 13.54
N THR A 237 -0.78 8.46 14.47
CA THR A 237 -0.83 7.40 15.49
C THR A 237 -2.22 6.75 15.50
N SER A 238 -2.25 5.42 15.65
CA SER A 238 -3.50 4.67 15.80
C SER A 238 -4.06 4.72 17.23
N ASN A 239 -5.29 4.23 17.39
CA ASN A 239 -5.77 3.79 18.70
C ASN A 239 -4.97 2.59 19.24
N GLU A 240 -5.17 2.32 20.53
CA GLU A 240 -4.63 1.14 21.21
C GLU A 240 -5.42 -0.12 20.87
N THR A 241 -4.72 -1.25 20.94
CA THR A 241 -5.31 -2.58 20.82
C THR A 241 -4.67 -3.57 21.79
N THR A 242 -5.40 -4.64 22.13
CA THR A 242 -4.85 -5.80 22.85
C THR A 242 -4.54 -6.97 21.92
N LYS A 243 -4.81 -6.81 20.61
CA LYS A 243 -4.62 -7.85 19.59
C LYS A 243 -3.19 -7.79 19.07
N GLN A 244 -2.76 -8.87 18.42
CA GLN A 244 -1.44 -8.92 17.83
C GLN A 244 -1.31 -7.92 16.68
N ILE A 245 -0.19 -7.21 16.64
CA ILE A 245 0.24 -6.39 15.50
C ILE A 245 1.42 -7.12 14.88
N ASP A 246 1.36 -7.38 13.57
CA ASP A 246 2.37 -8.09 12.81
C ASP A 246 2.96 -7.11 11.78
N VAL A 247 3.97 -6.37 12.23
CA VAL A 247 4.78 -5.41 11.49
C VAL A 247 6.08 -5.17 12.26
N GLU A 248 7.09 -4.61 11.59
CA GLU A 248 8.34 -4.24 12.23
C GLU A 248 8.14 -3.16 13.33
N ASP A 249 8.92 -3.26 14.42
CA ASP A 249 8.84 -2.34 15.55
C ASP A 249 9.39 -0.94 15.19
N TYR A 250 8.80 0.09 15.78
CA TYR A 250 9.30 1.45 15.72
C TYR A 250 10.51 1.61 16.64
N GLU A 251 11.64 1.97 16.05
CA GLU A 251 12.82 2.43 16.78
C GLU A 251 12.90 3.94 16.70
N GLU A 252 12.91 4.61 17.85
CA GLU A 252 13.01 6.07 17.90
C GLU A 252 14.36 6.53 17.37
N ASN A 253 14.35 7.57 16.53
CA ASN A 253 15.58 8.25 16.13
C ASN A 253 16.29 8.80 17.37
N HIS A 254 17.29 8.09 17.84
CA HIS A 254 18.28 8.65 18.74
C HIS A 254 19.26 9.41 17.84
N PRO A 255 19.31 10.75 17.86
CA PRO A 255 20.42 11.43 17.24
C PRO A 255 21.69 10.86 17.85
N GLU A 256 22.62 10.35 17.03
CA GLU A 256 23.93 9.93 17.52
C GLU A 256 24.52 11.13 18.27
N THR A 257 24.55 11.05 19.59
CA THR A 257 25.42 11.92 20.37
C THR A 257 26.81 11.55 19.93
N GLU A 258 27.49 12.44 19.19
CA GLU A 258 28.93 12.36 19.00
C GLU A 258 29.55 12.23 20.39
N GLU A 259 29.92 11.01 20.78
CA GLU A 259 30.74 10.78 21.96
C GLU A 259 32.06 11.49 21.70
N ASN A 260 32.18 12.65 22.34
CA ASN A 260 33.40 13.42 22.38
C ASN A 260 34.44 12.55 23.11
N ASN A 261 35.18 11.75 22.33
CA ASN A 261 36.23 10.86 22.80
C ASN A 261 37.29 11.69 23.52
N THR A 262 37.08 11.88 24.82
CA THR A 262 38.05 12.50 25.71
C THR A 262 39.11 11.42 25.94
N ILE A 263 40.17 11.46 25.14
CA ILE A 263 41.32 10.58 25.29
C ILE A 263 41.84 10.74 26.71
N GLY A 264 41.64 9.70 27.53
CA GLY A 264 42.21 9.61 28.86
C GLY A 264 43.73 9.69 28.78
N ASN A 265 44.30 10.68 29.46
CA ASN A 265 45.73 10.85 29.61
C ASN A 265 46.33 9.62 30.31
N ASN A 266 46.89 8.69 29.54
CA ASN A 266 47.88 7.76 30.07
C ASN A 266 49.14 8.56 30.40
N LYS A 267 49.39 8.66 31.71
CA LYS A 267 50.55 9.30 32.31
C LYS A 267 51.80 8.50 31.92
N VAL A 268 52.49 8.92 30.86
CA VAL A 268 53.86 8.46 30.58
C VAL A 268 54.80 9.40 31.32
N GLU A 269 55.36 8.95 32.44
CA GLU A 269 56.46 9.63 33.11
C GLU A 269 57.76 9.33 32.35
N ASN A 270 58.43 10.37 31.83
CA ASN A 270 59.81 10.29 31.35
C ASN A 270 60.58 11.54 31.85
N PRO A 271 61.89 11.42 32.16
CA PRO A 271 62.55 12.27 33.14
C PRO A 271 62.96 13.65 32.61
N HIS A 272 63.01 14.57 33.56
CA HIS A 272 63.42 15.97 33.44
C HIS A 272 64.78 16.17 32.75
N THR A 273 64.79 17.05 31.74
CA THR A 273 65.76 18.15 31.50
C THR A 273 65.05 19.11 30.53
N GLY A 274 64.69 20.33 30.90
CA GLY A 274 65.59 21.49 30.97
C GLY A 274 65.17 22.49 29.88
N ASP A 275 64.66 23.64 30.32
CA ASP A 275 64.57 24.94 29.63
C ASP A 275 63.62 25.21 28.43
N SER A 276 62.64 26.07 28.76
CA SER A 276 62.21 27.29 28.05
C SER A 276 61.37 27.27 26.75
N ILE A 277 60.16 27.83 26.90
CA ILE A 277 59.54 28.91 26.10
C ILE A 277 59.66 28.81 24.56
N LEU A 278 58.51 28.66 23.86
CA LEU A 278 57.86 29.69 23.03
C LEU A 278 56.83 29.02 22.12
N GLY A 279 55.56 29.44 22.21
CA GLY A 279 54.50 28.97 21.31
C GLY A 279 54.61 29.61 19.93
N TYR A 280 54.09 28.92 18.90
CA TYR A 280 53.44 29.54 17.75
C TYR A 280 52.49 28.54 17.07
N VAL A 281 51.26 29.00 16.87
CA VAL A 281 50.24 28.43 15.99
C VAL A 281 50.57 28.80 14.55
N ALA A 282 50.62 27.82 13.64
CA ALA A 282 50.54 27.96 12.19
C ALA A 282 50.55 26.53 11.61
N THR A 283 49.78 26.10 10.61
CA THR A 283 48.96 26.76 9.59
C THR A 283 48.17 25.64 8.90
N GLY A 284 46.94 25.91 8.49
CA GLY A 284 46.16 25.00 7.66
C GLY A 284 46.78 24.83 6.26
N ILE A 285 46.60 23.65 5.68
CA ILE A 285 46.80 23.40 4.25
C ILE A 285 45.56 22.67 3.71
N ILE A 286 44.90 23.34 2.76
CA ILE A 286 43.90 22.80 1.85
C ILE A 286 44.61 21.91 0.84
N ALA A 287 44.09 20.71 0.58
CA ALA A 287 44.46 19.92 -0.59
C ALA A 287 43.20 19.35 -1.26
N VAL A 288 42.82 19.99 -2.37
CA VAL A 288 41.91 19.43 -3.38
C VAL A 288 42.75 18.53 -4.29
N MET A 289 42.34 17.28 -4.48
CA MET A 289 42.73 16.50 -5.67
C MET A 289 41.50 15.81 -6.26
N GLY A 290 41.09 16.31 -7.43
CA GLY A 290 40.20 15.60 -8.33
C GLY A 290 40.93 14.47 -9.05
N ILE A 291 40.20 13.42 -9.40
CA ILE A 291 40.62 12.44 -10.40
C ILE A 291 39.57 12.42 -11.49
N ALA A 292 39.92 13.03 -12.62
CA ALA A 292 39.37 12.71 -13.92
C ALA A 292 40.31 11.72 -14.61
N ILE A 293 39.78 10.59 -15.11
CA ILE A 293 40.46 9.80 -16.13
C ILE A 293 39.50 9.65 -17.31
N LEU A 294 39.96 10.18 -18.45
CA LEU A 294 39.34 10.16 -19.75
C LEU A 294 40.09 9.16 -20.65
N THR A 295 39.37 8.69 -21.67
CA THR A 295 39.80 8.02 -22.92
C THR A 295 40.17 6.54 -22.81
N LYS A 296 39.75 5.66 -23.74
CA LYS A 296 39.87 5.84 -25.19
C LYS A 296 38.87 4.98 -26.00
N LYS A 297 38.48 5.59 -27.11
CA LYS A 297 37.58 5.21 -28.21
C LYS A 297 38.15 4.11 -29.13
N ASN A 298 37.26 3.59 -30.01
CA ASN A 298 37.44 2.95 -31.34
C ASN A 298 37.41 1.40 -31.35
N ASN A 299 36.71 0.68 -32.24
CA ASN A 299 36.27 0.94 -33.62
C ASN A 299 35.24 -0.10 -34.12
N LYS A 300 34.50 0.31 -35.17
CA LYS A 300 33.62 -0.41 -36.12
C LYS A 300 32.17 -0.67 -35.71
#